data_AF-A0A7V3A1R7-F1
#
_entry.id   AF-A0A7V3A1R7-F1
#
_cell.length_a   1.000
_cell.length_b   1.000
_cell.length_c   1.000
_cell.angle_alpha   90.00
_cell.angle_beta   90.00
_cell.angle_gamma   90.00
#
_symmetry.space_group_name_H-M   'P 1'
#
loop_
_entity.id
_entity.type
_entity.pdbx_description
1 polymer ?
#
loop_
_entity_poly.entity_id
_entity_poly.type
_entity_poly.pdbx_seq_one_letter_code
_entity_poly.pdbx_strand_id
1 'polypeptide(L)'
;MTIPFLIVLLTYLSIGFGFGILFQFILRKPFIGGFWGYTIIGVLGAALGGLTDLFLKDYWKFLTNLFGHINVIPPLLGGLILIGVATGFYNAKDD
;
A
#
# COMPACT_ATOMS: atom_id res chain seq x y z
N MET A 1 17.35 7.61 -16.96
CA MET A 1 16.90 8.78 -16.19
C MET A 1 17.08 8.46 -14.72
N THR A 2 18.11 8.99 -14.08
CA THR A 2 18.46 8.70 -12.68
C THR A 2 17.55 9.49 -11.75
N ILE A 3 16.47 8.87 -11.27
CA ILE A 3 15.68 9.47 -10.19
C ILE A 3 16.61 9.58 -8.97
N PRO A 4 16.84 10.77 -8.39
CA PRO A 4 17.73 10.89 -7.26
C PRO A 4 17.15 10.10 -6.09
N PHE A 5 17.94 9.17 -5.56
CA PHE A 5 17.60 8.27 -4.45
C PHE A 5 16.86 8.98 -3.31
N LEU A 6 17.25 10.24 -3.02
CA LEU A 6 16.62 11.07 -2.01
C LEU A 6 15.12 11.33 -2.28
N ILE A 7 14.71 11.61 -3.52
CA ILE A 7 13.29 11.86 -3.86
C ILE A 7 12.47 10.59 -3.67
N VAL A 8 13.02 9.44 -4.08
CA VAL A 8 12.37 8.13 -3.92
C VAL A 8 12.19 7.81 -2.45
N LEU A 9 13.25 7.99 -1.65
CA LEU A 9 13.22 7.81 -0.20
C LEU A 9 12.19 8.74 0.47
N LEU A 10 12.21 10.03 0.14
CA LEU A 10 11.25 11.00 0.69
C LEU A 10 9.81 10.64 0.31
N THR A 11 9.57 10.16 -0.92
CA THR A 11 8.23 9.76 -1.35
C THR A 11 7.69 8.62 -0.50
N TYR A 12 8.47 7.54 -0.33
CA TYR A 12 8.05 6.41 0.50
C TYR A 12 7.97 6.78 1.98
N LEU A 13 8.86 7.64 2.48
CA LEU A 13 8.80 8.18 3.83
C LEU A 13 7.52 8.97 4.06
N SER A 14 7.15 9.87 3.13
CA SER A 14 5.92 10.67 3.22
C SER A 14 4.66 9.82 3.17
N ILE A 15 4.61 8.80 2.31
CA ILE A 15 3.48 7.85 2.25
C ILE A 15 3.39 7.08 3.57
N GLY A 16 4.50 6.52 4.05
CA GLY A 16 4.53 5.76 5.29
C GLY A 16 4.16 6.59 6.52
N PHE A 17 4.63 7.83 6.58
CA PHE A 17 4.29 8.79 7.60
C PHE A 17 2.80 9.19 7.54
N GLY A 18 2.25 9.37 6.35
CA GLY A 18 0.82 9.63 6.14
C GLY A 18 -0.06 8.49 6.67
N PHE A 19 0.30 7.24 6.38
CA PHE A 19 -0.35 6.07 6.99
C PHE A 19 -0.15 6.05 8.51
N GLY A 20 1.04 6.42 8.99
CA GLY A 20 1.32 6.61 10.42
C GLY A 20 0.31 7.53 11.11
N ILE A 21 0.06 8.70 10.53
CA ILE A 21 -0.93 9.66 11.02
C ILE A 21 -2.34 9.08 10.97
N LEU A 22 -2.73 8.46 9.85
CA LEU A 22 -4.07 7.90 9.66
C LEU A 22 -4.37 6.83 10.71
N PHE A 23 -3.44 5.90 10.93
CA PHE A 23 -3.65 4.82 11.90
C PHE A 23 -3.62 5.31 13.35
N GLN A 24 -2.72 6.25 13.68
CA GLN A 24 -2.61 6.80 15.03
C GLN A 24 -3.80 7.70 15.41
N PHE A 25 -4.18 8.64 14.54
CA PHE A 25 -5.12 9.70 14.88
C PHE A 25 -6.55 9.43 14.40
N ILE A 26 -6.74 8.81 13.25
CA ILE A 26 -8.07 8.54 12.68
C ILE A 26 -8.59 7.20 13.19
N LEU A 27 -7.83 6.11 13.02
CA LEU A 27 -8.28 4.77 13.41
C LEU A 27 -8.12 4.50 14.91
N ARG A 28 -7.22 5.23 15.61
CA ARG A 28 -6.98 5.15 17.06
C ARG A 28 -6.81 3.71 17.59
N LYS A 29 -6.34 2.79 16.76
CA LYS A 29 -6.10 1.41 17.21
C LYS A 29 -4.81 1.38 18.04
N PRO A 30 -4.76 0.65 19.16
CA PRO A 30 -3.49 0.40 19.85
C PRO A 30 -2.69 -0.61 19.03
N PHE A 31 -1.47 -0.23 18.61
CA PHE A 31 -0.56 -1.08 17.86
C PHE A 31 0.83 -1.04 18.48
N ILE A 32 1.57 -2.15 18.35
CA ILE A 32 2.91 -2.29 18.94
C ILE A 32 3.83 -1.21 18.35
N GLY A 33 4.39 -0.37 19.23
CA GLY A 33 5.26 0.74 18.83
C GLY A 33 4.55 2.07 18.51
N GLY A 34 3.22 2.14 18.63
CA GLY A 34 2.44 3.37 18.46
C GLY A 34 2.71 4.09 17.13
N PHE A 35 2.86 5.41 17.17
CA PHE A 35 3.12 6.24 15.99
C PHE A 35 4.33 5.77 15.16
N TRP A 36 5.43 5.43 15.82
CA TRP A 36 6.66 4.98 15.14
C TRP A 36 6.49 3.58 14.54
N GLY A 37 5.75 2.69 15.21
CA GLY A 37 5.39 1.39 14.66
C GLY A 37 4.60 1.52 13.35
N TYR A 38 3.58 2.38 13.34
CA TYR A 38 2.80 2.64 12.12
C TYR A 38 3.63 3.29 11.01
N THR A 39 4.51 4.23 11.36
CA THR A 39 5.37 4.90 10.39
C THR A 39 6.33 3.90 9.74
N ILE A 40 6.98 3.03 10.52
CA ILE A 40 7.90 2.01 10.00
C ILE A 40 7.15 1.04 9.07
N ILE A 41 5.99 0.53 9.48
CA ILE A 41 5.18 -0.37 8.65
C ILE A 41 4.70 0.34 7.38
N GLY A 42 4.29 1.60 7.49
CA GLY A 42 3.92 2.41 6.35
C GLY A 42 5.07 2.59 5.35
N VAL A 43 6.28 2.85 5.84
CA VAL A 43 7.48 2.97 4.99
C VAL A 43 7.82 1.64 4.32
N LEU A 44 7.80 0.54 5.08
CA LEU A 44 8.05 -0.80 4.54
C LEU A 44 6.99 -1.18 3.49
N GLY A 45 5.71 -0.92 3.77
CA GLY A 45 4.61 -1.16 2.83
C GLY A 45 4.73 -0.31 1.56
N ALA A 46 5.07 0.96 1.70
CA ALA A 46 5.27 1.85 0.56
C ALA A 46 6.48 1.41 -0.29
N ALA A 47 7.59 0.99 0.34
CA ALA A 47 8.76 0.45 -0.35
C ALA A 47 8.46 -0.88 -1.06
N LEU A 48 7.70 -1.78 -0.43
CA LEU A 48 7.24 -3.03 -1.06
C LEU A 48 6.29 -2.77 -2.24
N GLY A 49 5.41 -1.78 -2.12
CA GLY A 49 4.57 -1.30 -3.22
C GLY A 49 5.41 -0.78 -4.40
N GLY A 50 6.47 -0.01 -4.09
CA GLY A 50 7.44 0.46 -5.08
C GLY A 50 8.20 -0.66 -5.78
N LEU A 51 8.66 -1.67 -5.03
CA LEU A 51 9.34 -2.84 -5.58
C LEU A 51 8.41 -3.68 -6.46
N THR A 52 7.18 -3.91 -6.01
CA THR A 52 6.19 -4.64 -6.81
C THR A 52 5.84 -3.90 -8.09
N ASP A 53 5.73 -2.57 -8.08
CA ASP A 53 5.58 -1.80 -9.33
C ASP A 53 6.82 -1.97 -10.23
N LEU A 54 8.04 -1.90 -9.70
CA LEU A 54 9.26 -2.06 -10.50
C LEU A 54 9.37 -3.44 -11.17
N PHE A 55 9.04 -4.53 -10.45
CA PHE A 55 9.13 -5.89 -10.98
C PHE A 55 7.95 -6.31 -11.85
N LEU A 56 6.76 -5.77 -11.59
CA LEU A 56 5.52 -6.20 -12.24
C LEU A 56 4.92 -5.11 -13.15
N LYS A 57 5.65 -4.01 -13.41
CA LYS A 57 5.17 -2.87 -14.20
C LYS A 57 4.51 -3.28 -15.52
N ASP A 58 5.17 -4.16 -16.27
CA ASP A 58 4.69 -4.59 -17.57
C ASP A 58 3.46 -5.49 -17.44
N TYR A 59 3.39 -6.30 -16.39
CA TYR A 59 2.23 -7.12 -16.05
C TYR A 59 1.02 -6.25 -15.66
N TRP A 60 1.23 -5.23 -14.82
CA TRP A 60 0.18 -4.28 -14.46
C TRP A 60 -0.31 -3.50 -15.68
N LYS A 61 0.61 -3.07 -16.55
CA LYS A 61 0.26 -2.38 -17.79
C LYS A 61 -0.55 -3.27 -18.73
N PHE A 62 -0.22 -4.56 -18.82
CA PHE A 62 -0.99 -5.53 -19.59
C PHE A 62 -2.40 -5.73 -19.02
N LEU A 63 -2.53 -5.87 -17.69
CA LEU A 63 -3.83 -6.07 -17.05
C LEU A 63 -4.73 -4.82 -17.11
N THR A 64 -4.15 -3.65 -16.87
CA THR A 64 -4.87 -2.37 -16.74
C THR A 64 -5.03 -1.63 -18.07
N ASN A 65 -4.51 -2.16 -19.18
CA ASN A 65 -4.70 -1.60 -20.50
C ASN A 65 -5.27 -2.66 -21.45
N LEU A 66 -6.58 -2.59 -21.70
CA LEU A 66 -7.23 -3.41 -22.72
C LEU A 66 -7.43 -2.56 -23.98
N PHE A 67 -6.77 -2.95 -25.08
CA PHE A 67 -6.96 -2.32 -26.39
C PHE A 67 -6.76 -0.79 -26.43
N GLY A 68 -5.88 -0.25 -25.59
CA GLY A 68 -5.63 1.19 -25.49
C GLY A 68 -6.53 1.93 -24.52
N HIS A 69 -7.48 1.24 -23.88
CA HIS A 69 -8.36 1.80 -22.86
C HIS A 69 -7.94 1.37 -21.45
N ILE A 70 -8.17 2.26 -20.48
CA ILE A 70 -7.94 1.99 -19.07
C ILE A 70 -8.94 0.91 -18.61
N ASN A 71 -8.42 -0.26 -18.25
CA ASN A 71 -9.18 -1.35 -17.68
C ASN A 71 -9.19 -1.24 -16.15
N VAL A 72 -10.37 -0.95 -15.60
CA VAL A 72 -10.61 -0.81 -14.15
C VAL A 72 -10.93 -2.13 -13.45
N ILE A 73 -11.11 -3.24 -14.18
CA ILE A 73 -11.45 -4.55 -13.58
C ILE A 73 -10.35 -5.05 -12.63
N PRO A 74 -9.05 -5.07 -13.00
CA PRO A 74 -7.99 -5.52 -12.09
C PRO A 74 -7.93 -4.75 -10.75
N PRO A 75 -7.95 -3.40 -10.71
CA PRO A 75 -7.95 -2.69 -9.43
C PRO A 75 -9.24 -2.91 -8.63
N LEU A 76 -10.40 -3.10 -9.27
CA LEU A 76 -11.64 -3.44 -8.57
C LEU A 76 -11.57 -4.82 -7.90
N LEU A 77 -11.08 -5.84 -8.62
CA LEU A 77 -10.87 -7.17 -8.04
C LEU A 77 -9.81 -7.16 -6.95
N GLY A 78 -8.71 -6.44 -7.14
CA GLY A 78 -7.69 -6.25 -6.12
C GLY A 78 -8.26 -5.62 -4.85
N GLY A 79 -9.09 -4.59 -5.00
CA GLY A 79 -9.81 -3.97 -3.88
C GLY A 79 -10.73 -4.96 -3.14
N LEU A 80 -11.52 -5.74 -3.86
CA LEU A 80 -12.41 -6.76 -3.28
C LEU A 80 -11.63 -7.83 -2.50
N ILE A 81 -10.51 -8.31 -3.05
CA ILE A 81 -9.64 -9.28 -2.37
C ILE A 81 -9.07 -8.68 -1.09
N LEU A 82 -8.56 -7.45 -1.14
CA LEU A 82 -8.00 -6.77 0.04
C LEU A 82 -9.06 -6.55 1.13
N ILE A 83 -10.27 -6.16 0.75
CA ILE A 83 -11.40 -6.04 1.69
C ILE A 83 -11.69 -7.40 2.32
N GLY A 84 -11.80 -8.47 1.52
CA GLY A 84 -12.06 -9.82 2.02
C GLY A 84 -10.98 -10.30 3.00
N VAL A 85 -9.70 -10.07 2.68
CA VAL A 85 -8.57 -10.39 3.57
C VAL A 85 -8.64 -9.57 4.86
N ALA A 86 -8.88 -8.27 4.78
CA ALA A 86 -9.01 -7.40 5.94
C ALA A 86 -10.17 -7.81 6.86
N THR A 87 -11.32 -8.18 6.29
CA THR A 87 -12.47 -8.70 7.02
C THR A 87 -12.16 -10.05 7.66
N GLY A 88 -11.45 -10.94 6.97
CA GLY A 88 -11.00 -12.22 7.53
C GLY A 88 -10.12 -12.05 8.77
N PHE A 89 -9.14 -11.15 8.72
CA PHE A 89 -8.30 -10.82 9.88
C PHE A 89 -9.07 -10.15 11.02
N TYR A 90 -10.07 -9.33 10.70
CA TYR A 90 -10.92 -8.70 11.71
C TYR A 90 -11.74 -9.75 12.46
N ASN A 91 -12.41 -10.66 11.74
CA ASN A 91 -13.26 -11.69 12.34
C ASN A 91 -12.43 -12.72 13.15
N ALA A 92 -11.25 -13.11 12.67
CA ALA A 92 -10.37 -14.06 13.36
C ALA A 92 -9.77 -13.53 14.68
N LYS A 93 -9.93 -12.24 14.98
CA LYS A 93 -9.53 -11.65 16.26
C LYS A 93 -10.61 -11.81 17.34
N ASP A 94 -11.86 -12.05 16.91
CA ASP A 94 -13.02 -12.18 17.79
C ASP A 94 -13.35 -13.65 18.12
N ASP A 95 -12.61 -14.62 17.55
CA ASP A 95 -12.60 -16.06 17.86
C ASP A 95 -11.44 -16.44 18.81
#